data_AF-A0A6G7Z9M0-F1
#
_entry.id   AF-A0A6G7Z9M0-F1
#
_cell.length_a   1.000
_cell.length_b   1.000
_cell.length_c   1.000
_cell.angle_alpha   90.00
_cell.angle_beta   90.00
_cell.angle_gamma   90.00
#
_symmetry.space_group_name_H-M   'P 1'
#
loop_
_entity.id
_entity.type
_entity.pdbx_description
1 polymer ?
#
loop_
_entity_poly.entity_id
_entity_poly.type
_entity_poly.pdbx_seq_one_letter_code
_entity_poly.pdbx_strand_id
1 'polypeptide(L)'
;MDTTPEHIAQNFIKTIKKRLLISLVVIILGFLYLIYNVGQPGSVSIITVIFAFFLAAATIVFNLLAAEMDREKLYHVLFEEKDADKAREVFQYVIANFPSALRQSFISTDFYYATALSMLLTGSNNHDIQNYLEGVMGGRLHDNGRFKLLYLAHLSALTHDKQFVDAITPLGKVNGLNKQIIDYVDAVNAALNHNDKALQNAVSLIEEMNVYPLITDFAQTLKA
;
A
#
# COMPACT_ATOMS: atom_id res chain seq x y z
N MET A 1 -15.24 13.84 16.98
CA MET A 1 -14.19 14.21 16.00
C MET A 1 -14.89 14.29 14.66
N ASP A 2 -14.68 15.34 13.87
CA ASP A 2 -15.24 15.41 12.51
C ASP A 2 -14.73 14.24 11.67
N THR A 3 -15.65 13.46 11.12
CA THR A 3 -15.38 12.25 10.34
C THR A 3 -15.51 12.49 8.84
N THR A 4 -15.48 13.75 8.39
CA THR A 4 -15.65 14.06 6.96
C THR A 4 -14.48 13.51 6.14
N PRO A 5 -14.72 13.07 4.89
CA PRO A 5 -13.67 12.58 3.99
C PRO A 5 -12.48 13.57 3.88
N GLU A 6 -12.81 14.86 3.81
CA GLU A 6 -11.82 15.93 3.75
C GLU A 6 -10.95 15.98 5.01
N HIS A 7 -11.54 15.89 6.21
CA HIS A 7 -10.79 15.93 7.46
C HIS A 7 -9.83 14.73 7.60
N ILE A 8 -10.29 13.53 7.21
CA ILE A 8 -9.47 12.31 7.19
C ILE A 8 -8.31 12.48 6.20
N ALA A 9 -8.60 12.95 4.98
CA ALA A 9 -7.60 13.21 3.95
C ALA A 9 -6.55 14.24 4.42
N GLN A 10 -6.99 15.37 5.00
CA GLN A 10 -6.08 16.41 5.49
C GLN A 10 -5.18 15.89 6.62
N ASN A 11 -5.70 15.08 7.55
CA ASN A 11 -4.90 14.48 8.62
C ASN A 11 -3.85 13.50 8.06
N PHE A 12 -4.21 12.72 7.05
CA PHE A 12 -3.29 11.82 6.35
C PHE A 12 -2.17 12.60 5.66
N ILE A 13 -2.51 13.61 4.84
CA ILE A 13 -1.53 14.47 4.15
C ILE A 13 -0.60 15.17 5.16
N LYS A 14 -1.16 15.71 6.25
CA LYS A 14 -0.40 16.40 7.30
C LYS A 14 0.61 15.46 7.95
N THR A 15 0.22 14.22 8.21
CA THR A 15 1.10 13.20 8.79
C THR A 15 2.27 12.89 7.86
N ILE A 16 2.01 12.68 6.56
CA ILE A 16 3.06 12.46 5.56
C ILE A 16 4.01 13.66 5.48
N LYS A 17 3.47 14.88 5.32
CA LYS A 17 4.28 16.10 5.23
C LYS A 17 5.17 16.29 6.47
N LYS A 18 4.62 16.06 7.67
CA LYS A 18 5.37 16.15 8.93
C LYS A 18 6.54 15.15 8.95
N ARG A 19 6.32 13.91 8.53
CA ARG A 19 7.41 12.92 8.44
C ARG A 19 8.49 13.36 7.46
N LEU A 20 8.11 13.76 6.25
CA LEU A 20 9.09 14.16 5.23
C LEU A 20 9.95 15.32 5.70
N LEU A 21 9.34 16.28 6.39
CA LEU A 21 10.06 17.38 7.02
C LEU A 21 11.06 16.88 8.07
N ILE A 22 10.67 15.94 8.94
CA ILE A 22 11.57 15.35 9.94
C ILE A 22 12.73 14.61 9.25
N SER A 23 12.45 13.75 8.27
CA SER A 23 13.49 13.03 7.53
C SER A 23 14.44 14.00 6.84
N LEU A 24 13.93 15.08 6.22
CA LEU A 24 14.75 16.11 5.59
C LEU A 24 15.63 16.83 6.61
N VAL A 25 15.10 17.20 7.78
CA VAL A 25 15.87 17.85 8.84
C VAL A 25 16.98 16.93 9.35
N VAL A 26 16.71 15.64 9.55
CA VAL A 26 17.73 14.66 9.97
C VAL A 26 18.83 14.54 8.92
N ILE A 27 18.48 14.48 7.64
CA ILE A 27 19.45 14.46 6.53
C ILE A 27 20.30 15.73 6.53
N ILE A 28 19.68 16.92 6.63
CA ILE A 28 20.39 18.20 6.64
C ILE A 28 21.36 18.29 7.82
N LEU A 29 20.91 17.95 9.04
CA LEU A 29 21.77 17.94 10.23
C LEU A 29 22.93 16.95 10.07
N GLY A 30 22.68 15.79 9.46
CA GLY A 30 23.72 14.83 9.08
C GLY A 30 24.75 15.40 8.12
N PHE A 31 24.30 16.04 7.04
CA PHE A 31 25.19 16.67 6.07
C PHE A 31 25.98 17.82 6.67
N LEU A 32 25.37 18.66 7.51
CA LEU A 32 26.08 19.74 8.22
C LEU A 32 27.17 19.20 9.14
N TYR A 33 26.88 18.11 9.86
CA TYR A 33 27.87 17.41 10.69
C TYR A 33 29.03 16.87 9.84
N LEU A 34 28.75 16.29 8.67
CA LEU A 34 29.79 15.81 7.76
C LEU A 34 30.64 16.95 7.21
N ILE A 35 30.04 18.05 6.74
CA ILE A 35 30.76 19.22 6.22
C ILE A 35 31.69 19.81 7.29
N TYR A 36 31.18 19.98 8.51
CA TYR A 36 31.98 20.47 9.65
C TYR A 36 33.21 19.59 9.90
N ASN A 37 33.05 18.27 9.85
CA ASN A 37 34.14 17.32 10.09
C ASN A 37 35.04 17.07 8.87
N VAL A 38 34.66 17.46 7.65
CA VAL A 38 35.51 17.37 6.45
C VAL A 38 36.36 18.64 6.27
N GLY A 39 35.88 19.79 6.76
CA GLY A 39 36.59 21.08 6.67
C GLY A 39 37.76 21.27 7.65
N GLN A 40 38.04 20.30 8.52
CA GLN A 40 39.15 20.37 9.47
C GLN A 40 40.37 19.57 8.90
N PRO A 41 41.62 20.06 9.02
CA PRO A 41 42.78 19.32 8.52
C PRO A 41 42.98 18.00 9.29
N GLY A 42 42.99 16.86 8.60
CA GLY A 42 43.25 15.53 9.19
C GLY A 42 42.04 14.82 9.82
N SER A 43 40.81 15.31 9.65
CA SER A 43 39.62 14.91 10.42
C SER A 43 38.63 13.97 9.74
N VAL A 44 38.83 13.62 8.47
CA VAL A 44 38.01 12.57 7.82
C VAL A 44 38.50 11.21 8.30
N SER A 45 38.07 10.85 9.51
CA SER A 45 38.30 9.52 10.07
C SER A 45 37.33 8.50 9.46
N ILE A 46 37.72 7.23 9.47
CA ILE A 46 36.84 6.11 9.12
C ILE A 46 35.53 6.16 9.93
N ILE A 47 35.55 6.69 11.15
CA ILE A 47 34.38 6.86 12.02
C ILE A 47 33.35 7.83 11.40
N THR A 48 33.81 8.92 10.78
CA THR A 48 32.94 9.92 10.11
C THR A 48 32.23 9.31 8.90
N VAL A 49 32.93 8.47 8.13
CA VAL A 49 32.36 7.74 6.98
C VAL A 49 31.36 6.68 7.44
N ILE A 50 31.71 5.91 8.47
CA ILE A 50 30.81 4.91 9.07
C ILE A 50 29.53 5.58 9.59
N PHE A 51 29.63 6.71 10.28
CA PHE A 51 28.48 7.47 10.77
C PHE A 51 27.56 7.93 9.63
N ALA A 52 28.12 8.39 8.50
CA ALA A 52 27.34 8.76 7.31
C ALA A 52 26.53 7.57 6.75
N PHE A 53 27.16 6.40 6.65
CA PHE A 53 26.48 5.17 6.21
C PHE A 53 25.38 4.75 7.17
N PHE A 54 25.62 4.82 8.48
CA PHE A 54 24.59 4.53 9.49
C PHE A 54 23.42 5.50 9.41
N LEU A 55 23.67 6.80 9.23
CA LEU A 55 22.61 7.79 9.12
C LEU A 55 21.78 7.60 7.84
N ALA A 56 22.43 7.31 6.71
CA ALA A 56 21.75 7.00 5.45
C ALA A 56 20.89 5.73 5.58
N ALA A 57 21.45 4.65 6.14
CA ALA A 57 20.74 3.40 6.38
C ALA A 57 19.57 3.58 7.34
N ALA A 58 19.76 4.29 8.46
CA ALA A 58 18.70 4.59 9.42
C ALA A 58 17.57 5.40 8.76
N THR A 59 17.91 6.42 7.96
CA THR A 59 16.93 7.23 7.23
C THR A 59 16.11 6.38 6.25
N ILE A 60 16.76 5.46 5.53
CA ILE A 60 16.08 4.52 4.64
C ILE A 60 15.14 3.61 5.44
N VAL A 61 15.61 3.02 6.55
CA VAL A 61 14.81 2.14 7.41
C VAL A 61 13.60 2.87 8.02
N PHE A 62 13.79 4.09 8.54
CA PHE A 62 12.69 4.89 9.08
C PHE A 62 11.65 5.25 8.00
N ASN A 63 12.10 5.62 6.80
CA ASN A 63 11.19 5.89 5.70
C ASN A 63 10.42 4.63 5.26
N LEU A 64 11.08 3.46 5.24
CA LEU A 64 10.43 2.18 4.94
C LEU A 64 9.39 1.78 5.99
N LEU A 65 9.73 1.85 7.28
CA LEU A 65 8.81 1.55 8.38
C LEU A 65 7.62 2.50 8.38
N ALA A 66 7.85 3.79 8.15
CA ALA A 66 6.77 4.77 8.14
C ALA A 66 5.87 4.66 6.89
N ALA A 67 6.42 4.27 5.74
CA ALA A 67 5.62 3.94 4.55
C ALA A 67 4.71 2.73 4.80
N GLU A 68 5.19 1.74 5.56
CA GLU A 68 4.39 0.59 5.97
C GLU A 68 3.25 0.99 6.91
N MET A 69 3.52 1.86 7.90
CA MET A 69 2.47 2.39 8.78
C MET A 69 1.43 3.24 8.04
N ASP A 70 1.85 4.02 7.03
CA ASP A 70 0.91 4.77 6.19
C ASP A 70 0.02 3.83 5.38
N ARG A 71 0.57 2.72 4.87
CA ARG A 71 -0.21 1.67 4.20
C ARG A 71 -1.20 1.04 5.17
N GLU A 72 -0.79 0.72 6.39
CA GLU A 72 -1.70 0.17 7.40
C GLU A 72 -2.85 1.15 7.72
N LYS A 73 -2.56 2.45 7.85
CA LYS A 73 -3.61 3.48 7.97
C LYS A 73 -4.54 3.54 6.76
N LEU A 74 -4.00 3.34 5.55
CA LEU A 74 -4.79 3.20 4.34
C LEU A 74 -5.74 1.98 4.42
N TYR A 75 -5.24 0.84 4.88
CA TYR A 75 -6.06 -0.35 5.15
C TYR A 75 -7.19 -0.03 6.14
N HIS A 76 -6.90 0.63 7.26
CA HIS A 76 -7.93 1.03 8.23
C HIS A 76 -9.01 1.93 7.61
N VAL A 77 -8.61 2.96 6.85
CA VAL A 77 -9.58 3.85 6.17
C VAL A 77 -10.44 3.10 5.15
N LEU A 78 -9.87 2.13 4.42
CA LEU A 78 -10.60 1.33 3.43
C LEU A 78 -11.56 0.33 4.04
N PHE A 79 -11.12 -0.36 5.10
CA PHE A 79 -11.73 -1.61 5.51
C PHE A 79 -12.45 -1.53 6.85
N GLU A 80 -12.15 -0.55 7.70
CA GLU A 80 -12.91 -0.33 8.93
C GLU A 80 -14.06 0.65 8.76
N GLU A 81 -13.94 1.66 7.88
CA GLU A 81 -15.02 2.65 7.72
C GLU A 81 -16.24 2.14 6.92
N LYS A 82 -16.18 0.95 6.30
CA LYS A 82 -17.26 0.26 5.52
C LYS A 82 -17.95 1.06 4.41
N ASP A 83 -17.72 2.36 4.30
CA ASP A 83 -18.28 3.26 3.30
C ASP A 83 -17.25 3.49 2.21
N ALA A 84 -17.38 2.72 1.13
CA ALA A 84 -16.45 2.77 0.03
C ALA A 84 -16.63 4.04 -0.84
N ASP A 85 -17.78 4.72 -0.80
CA ASP A 85 -17.91 6.06 -1.40
C ASP A 85 -17.10 7.07 -0.59
N LYS A 86 -17.20 7.01 0.73
CA LYS A 86 -16.38 7.82 1.64
C LYS A 86 -14.89 7.55 1.46
N ALA A 87 -14.48 6.30 1.36
CA ALA A 87 -13.09 5.93 1.11
C ALA A 87 -12.58 6.49 -0.23
N ARG A 88 -13.36 6.33 -1.31
CA ARG A 88 -13.08 6.94 -2.61
C ARG A 88 -12.92 8.46 -2.50
N GLU A 89 -13.82 9.14 -1.80
CA GLU A 89 -13.75 10.59 -1.60
C GLU A 89 -12.50 10.99 -0.82
N VAL A 90 -12.17 10.31 0.28
CA VAL A 90 -10.92 10.52 1.04
C VAL A 90 -9.73 10.42 0.08
N PHE A 91 -9.69 9.41 -0.78
CA PHE A 91 -8.58 9.20 -1.68
C PHE A 91 -8.49 10.24 -2.80
N GLN A 92 -9.62 10.65 -3.36
CA GLN A 92 -9.68 11.75 -4.31
C GLN A 92 -9.19 13.06 -3.68
N TYR A 93 -9.59 13.35 -2.44
CA TYR A 93 -9.10 14.51 -1.69
C TYR A 93 -7.60 14.46 -1.48
N VAL A 94 -7.04 13.31 -1.06
CA VAL A 94 -5.59 13.14 -0.90
C VAL A 94 -4.88 13.36 -2.23
N ILE A 95 -5.33 12.74 -3.32
CA ILE A 95 -4.73 12.89 -4.65
C ILE A 95 -4.78 14.35 -5.07
N ALA A 96 -5.94 14.99 -5.04
CA ALA A 96 -6.13 16.37 -5.52
C ALA A 96 -5.29 17.38 -4.73
N ASN A 97 -5.16 17.21 -3.41
CA ASN A 97 -4.49 18.16 -2.53
C ASN A 97 -3.03 17.81 -2.24
N PHE A 98 -2.53 16.66 -2.70
CA PHE A 98 -1.10 16.37 -2.63
C PHE A 98 -0.34 17.20 -3.66
N PRO A 99 0.78 17.85 -3.28
CA PRO A 99 1.59 18.64 -4.22
C PRO A 99 1.96 17.82 -5.46
N SER A 100 1.69 18.33 -6.66
CA SER A 100 1.85 17.60 -7.93
C SER A 100 3.27 17.07 -8.13
N ALA A 101 4.29 17.88 -7.80
CA ALA A 101 5.70 17.50 -7.86
C ALA A 101 6.08 16.34 -6.92
N LEU A 102 5.27 16.08 -5.89
CA LEU A 102 5.48 15.04 -4.88
C LEU A 102 4.51 13.86 -5.07
N ARG A 103 3.43 14.05 -5.85
CA ARG A 103 2.32 13.10 -5.97
C ARG A 103 2.79 11.74 -6.50
N GLN A 104 3.61 11.73 -7.55
CA GLN A 104 4.16 10.50 -8.12
C GLN A 104 5.24 9.84 -7.26
N SER A 105 5.90 10.57 -6.37
CA SER A 105 6.99 10.04 -5.53
C SER A 105 6.51 9.56 -4.16
N PHE A 106 5.36 10.05 -3.68
CA PHE A 106 4.90 9.81 -2.31
C PHE A 106 3.54 9.10 -2.20
N ILE A 107 2.72 9.05 -3.25
CA ILE A 107 1.52 8.22 -3.25
C ILE A 107 1.92 6.82 -3.73
N SER A 108 1.77 5.82 -2.86
CA SER A 108 2.14 4.44 -3.15
C SER A 108 1.21 3.82 -4.18
N THR A 109 1.71 2.86 -4.95
CA THR A 109 0.91 2.03 -5.87
C THR A 109 -0.25 1.38 -5.13
N ASP A 110 0.00 0.95 -3.89
CA ASP A 110 -0.99 0.42 -2.96
C ASP A 110 -2.21 1.34 -2.76
N PHE A 111 -2.00 2.65 -2.68
CA PHE A 111 -3.08 3.62 -2.50
C PHE A 111 -4.05 3.67 -3.69
N TYR A 112 -3.52 3.64 -4.92
CA TYR A 112 -4.34 3.72 -6.12
C TYR A 112 -5.14 2.43 -6.31
N TYR A 113 -4.52 1.28 -6.07
CA TYR A 113 -5.21 -0.01 -6.12
C TYR A 113 -6.19 -0.22 -4.96
N ALA A 114 -5.93 0.36 -3.79
CA ALA A 114 -6.90 0.48 -2.72
C ALA A 114 -8.16 1.24 -3.17
N THR A 115 -7.97 2.36 -3.87
CA THR A 115 -9.08 3.15 -4.44
C THR A 115 -9.85 2.34 -5.49
N ALA A 116 -9.13 1.63 -6.37
CA ALA A 116 -9.73 0.75 -7.36
C ALA A 116 -10.55 -0.39 -6.73
N LEU A 117 -10.03 -1.02 -5.68
CA LEU A 117 -10.75 -2.04 -4.93
C LEU A 117 -12.01 -1.47 -4.28
N SER A 118 -11.93 -0.28 -3.67
CA SER A 118 -13.09 0.40 -3.12
C SER A 118 -14.15 0.71 -4.19
N MET A 119 -13.75 1.19 -5.36
CA MET A 119 -14.65 1.41 -6.50
C MET A 119 -15.30 0.11 -6.98
N LEU A 120 -14.54 -0.99 -7.02
CA LEU A 120 -15.05 -2.31 -7.39
C LEU A 120 -16.12 -2.78 -6.39
N LEU A 121 -15.89 -2.58 -5.10
CA LEU A 121 -16.82 -2.97 -4.02
C LEU A 121 -18.10 -2.12 -3.99
N THR A 122 -18.08 -0.89 -4.52
CA THR A 122 -19.30 -0.08 -4.71
C THR A 122 -20.01 -0.32 -6.04
N GLY A 123 -19.54 -1.30 -6.83
CA GLY A 123 -20.18 -1.68 -8.10
C GLY A 123 -19.73 -0.85 -9.30
N SER A 124 -18.63 -0.10 -9.20
CA SER A 124 -18.01 0.49 -10.39
C SER A 124 -17.54 -0.63 -11.33
N ASN A 125 -17.77 -0.48 -12.63
CA ASN A 125 -17.32 -1.48 -13.60
C ASN A 125 -15.79 -1.42 -13.79
N ASN A 126 -15.21 -2.51 -14.29
CA ASN A 126 -13.76 -2.61 -14.47
C ASN A 126 -13.22 -1.57 -15.48
N HIS A 127 -13.97 -1.22 -16.52
CA HIS A 127 -13.51 -0.25 -17.51
C HIS A 127 -13.27 1.13 -16.90
N ASP A 128 -14.19 1.63 -16.08
CA ASP A 128 -14.07 2.92 -15.39
C ASP A 128 -12.91 2.92 -14.38
N ILE A 129 -12.72 1.79 -13.69
CA ILE A 129 -11.60 1.62 -12.76
C ILE A 129 -10.27 1.64 -13.50
N GLN A 130 -10.16 0.97 -14.65
CA GLN A 130 -8.93 0.98 -15.46
C GLN A 130 -8.64 2.38 -16.02
N ASN A 131 -9.65 3.08 -16.56
CA ASN A 131 -9.50 4.47 -17.01
C ASN A 131 -9.00 5.38 -15.89
N TYR A 132 -9.54 5.21 -14.67
CA TYR A 132 -9.05 5.92 -13.48
C TYR A 132 -7.58 5.59 -13.18
N LEU A 133 -7.23 4.30 -13.09
CA LEU A 133 -5.87 3.84 -12.79
C LEU A 133 -4.86 4.34 -13.83
N GLU A 134 -5.16 4.25 -15.11
CA GLU A 134 -4.33 4.78 -16.20
C GLU A 134 -4.15 6.29 -16.08
N GLY A 135 -5.23 7.04 -15.81
CA GLY A 135 -5.21 8.48 -15.67
C GLY A 135 -4.39 8.98 -14.48
N VAL A 136 -4.35 8.22 -13.37
CA VAL A 136 -3.64 8.65 -12.14
C VAL A 136 -2.25 8.02 -11.97
N MET A 137 -2.01 6.83 -12.50
CA MET A 137 -0.75 6.10 -12.32
C MET A 137 0.18 6.16 -13.53
N GLY A 138 -0.36 6.29 -14.75
CA GLY A 138 0.42 6.21 -15.98
C GLY A 138 1.36 5.00 -15.99
N GLY A 139 2.67 5.22 -16.20
CA GLY A 139 3.67 4.16 -16.24
C GLY A 139 3.86 3.36 -14.95
N ARG A 140 3.32 3.82 -13.81
CA ARG A 140 3.37 3.11 -12.52
C ARG A 140 2.31 2.01 -12.39
N LEU A 141 1.41 1.85 -13.36
CA LEU A 141 0.39 0.79 -13.37
C LEU A 141 1.03 -0.61 -13.22
N HIS A 142 2.24 -0.78 -13.74
CA HIS A 142 2.99 -2.04 -13.69
C HIS A 142 3.72 -2.27 -12.37
N ASP A 143 3.84 -1.26 -11.50
CA ASP A 143 4.45 -1.42 -10.18
C ASP A 143 3.75 -2.56 -9.42
N ASN A 144 4.53 -3.35 -8.68
CA ASN A 144 3.97 -4.38 -7.82
C ASN A 144 3.47 -3.76 -6.50
N GLY A 145 2.34 -4.24 -6.01
CA GLY A 145 1.68 -3.69 -4.83
C GLY A 145 0.73 -4.71 -4.21
N ARG A 146 0.60 -4.69 -2.89
CA ARG A 146 -0.23 -5.63 -2.14
C ARG A 146 -1.71 -5.45 -2.47
N PHE A 147 -2.15 -4.21 -2.59
CA PHE A 147 -3.51 -3.91 -3.03
C PHE A 147 -3.74 -4.23 -4.50
N LYS A 148 -2.69 -4.21 -5.34
CA LYS A 148 -2.79 -4.69 -6.72
C LYS A 148 -3.12 -6.18 -6.74
N LEU A 149 -2.44 -6.98 -5.92
CA LEU A 149 -2.74 -8.40 -5.75
C LEU A 149 -4.19 -8.60 -5.30
N LEU A 150 -4.61 -7.91 -4.25
CA LEU A 150 -5.96 -8.03 -3.71
C LEU A 150 -7.03 -7.59 -4.72
N TYR A 151 -6.82 -6.47 -5.40
CA TYR A 151 -7.71 -5.96 -6.45
C TYR A 151 -7.84 -6.96 -7.61
N LEU A 152 -6.72 -7.45 -8.16
CA LEU A 152 -6.75 -8.39 -9.28
C LEU A 152 -7.38 -9.73 -8.88
N ALA A 153 -7.06 -10.25 -7.70
CA ALA A 153 -7.67 -11.48 -7.19
C ALA A 153 -9.18 -11.33 -7.01
N HIS A 154 -9.63 -10.24 -6.38
CA HIS A 154 -11.05 -9.99 -6.18
C HIS A 154 -11.79 -9.77 -7.50
N LEU A 155 -11.20 -9.01 -8.43
CA LEU A 155 -11.73 -8.84 -9.77
C LEU A 155 -11.90 -10.18 -10.48
N SER A 156 -10.89 -11.06 -10.40
CA SER A 156 -10.96 -12.42 -10.97
C SER A 156 -12.09 -13.25 -10.38
N ALA A 157 -12.27 -13.18 -9.07
CA ALA A 157 -13.33 -13.89 -8.37
C ALA A 157 -14.72 -13.41 -8.84
N LEU A 158 -14.90 -12.10 -8.99
CA LEU A 158 -16.17 -11.53 -9.47
C LEU A 158 -16.44 -11.87 -10.93
N THR A 159 -15.45 -11.71 -11.81
CA THR A 159 -15.62 -11.90 -13.25
C THR A 159 -15.47 -13.35 -13.68
N HIS A 160 -15.05 -14.24 -12.78
CA HIS A 160 -14.67 -15.63 -13.07
C HIS A 160 -13.60 -15.72 -14.18
N ASP A 161 -12.73 -14.70 -14.26
CA ASP A 161 -11.68 -14.61 -15.29
C ASP A 161 -10.31 -14.80 -14.65
N LYS A 162 -9.65 -15.89 -15.03
CA LYS A 162 -8.34 -16.27 -14.51
C LYS A 162 -7.21 -15.36 -15.01
N GLN A 163 -7.39 -14.63 -16.11
CA GLN A 163 -6.34 -13.77 -16.68
C GLN A 163 -5.85 -12.72 -15.68
N PHE A 164 -6.72 -12.22 -14.80
CA PHE A 164 -6.35 -11.23 -13.80
C PHE A 164 -5.51 -11.83 -12.66
N VAL A 165 -5.79 -13.05 -12.20
CA VAL A 165 -4.92 -13.77 -11.24
C VAL A 165 -3.59 -14.11 -11.89
N ASP A 166 -3.59 -14.59 -13.13
CA ASP A 166 -2.36 -14.99 -13.83
C ASP A 166 -1.43 -13.79 -14.10
N ALA A 167 -1.96 -12.56 -14.11
CA ALA A 167 -1.20 -11.32 -14.21
C ALA A 167 -0.52 -10.89 -12.89
N ILE A 168 -0.80 -11.58 -11.78
CA ILE A 168 -0.21 -11.26 -10.47
C ILE A 168 1.26 -11.64 -10.43
N THR A 169 2.10 -10.66 -10.14
CA THR A 169 3.51 -10.91 -9.77
C THR A 169 3.63 -11.14 -8.26
N PRO A 170 4.18 -12.28 -7.79
CA PRO A 170 4.31 -12.59 -6.37
C PRO A 170 5.07 -11.51 -5.57
N LEU A 171 4.67 -11.29 -4.32
CA LEU A 171 5.38 -10.37 -3.42
C LEU A 171 6.65 -11.04 -2.86
N GLY A 172 7.81 -10.39 -3.02
CA GLY A 172 9.10 -10.93 -2.56
C GLY A 172 9.36 -10.87 -1.05
N LYS A 173 8.52 -10.19 -0.26
CA LYS A 173 8.61 -10.13 1.21
C LYS A 173 7.25 -10.46 1.83
N VAL A 174 7.22 -11.43 2.73
CA VAL A 174 6.01 -11.91 3.41
C VAL A 174 6.02 -11.43 4.86
N ASN A 175 5.06 -10.58 5.22
CA ASN A 175 4.64 -10.31 6.61
C ASN A 175 3.20 -10.81 6.79
N GLY A 176 2.63 -10.75 8.00
CA GLY A 176 1.28 -11.28 8.26
C GLY A 176 0.19 -10.73 7.32
N LEU A 177 0.29 -9.44 6.97
CA LEU A 177 -0.63 -8.78 6.02
C LEU A 177 -0.48 -9.32 4.60
N ASN A 178 0.76 -9.41 4.10
CA ASN A 178 1.01 -9.95 2.77
C ASN A 178 0.63 -11.42 2.70
N LYS A 179 0.78 -12.15 3.80
CA LYS A 179 0.40 -13.56 3.87
C LYS A 179 -1.10 -13.73 3.66
N GLN A 180 -1.94 -12.92 4.31
CA GLN A 180 -3.41 -13.08 4.18
C GLN A 180 -3.89 -12.76 2.76
N ILE A 181 -3.28 -11.77 2.11
CA ILE A 181 -3.56 -11.44 0.70
C ILE A 181 -3.10 -12.57 -0.23
N ILE A 182 -1.90 -13.12 -0.01
CA ILE A 182 -1.39 -14.25 -0.81
C ILE A 182 -2.29 -15.47 -0.63
N ASP A 183 -2.71 -15.78 0.59
CA ASP A 183 -3.62 -16.90 0.86
C ASP A 183 -4.98 -16.68 0.18
N TYR A 184 -5.46 -15.44 0.10
CA TYR A 184 -6.67 -15.11 -0.66
C TYR A 184 -6.48 -15.29 -2.17
N VAL A 185 -5.32 -14.89 -2.73
CA VAL A 185 -4.98 -15.16 -4.14
C VAL A 185 -4.99 -16.67 -4.40
N ASP A 186 -4.40 -17.47 -3.50
CA ASP A 186 -4.39 -18.92 -3.60
C ASP A 186 -5.80 -19.52 -3.52
N ALA A 187 -6.66 -18.98 -2.65
CA ALA A 187 -8.07 -19.37 -2.54
C ALA A 187 -8.84 -19.09 -3.83
N VAL A 188 -8.70 -17.89 -4.42
CA VAL A 188 -9.34 -17.54 -5.70
C VAL A 188 -8.85 -18.47 -6.81
N ASN A 189 -7.54 -18.70 -6.91
CA ASN A 189 -6.99 -19.61 -7.91
C ASN A 189 -7.52 -21.05 -7.70
N ALA A 190 -7.63 -21.53 -6.46
CA ALA A 190 -8.20 -22.84 -6.17
C ALA A 190 -9.68 -22.93 -6.58
N ALA A 191 -10.48 -21.90 -6.30
CA ALA A 191 -11.88 -21.82 -6.69
C ALA A 191 -12.04 -21.85 -8.22
N LEU A 192 -11.27 -21.03 -8.95
CA LEU A 192 -11.30 -20.98 -10.42
C LEU A 192 -10.85 -22.29 -11.08
N ASN A 193 -10.03 -23.10 -10.39
CA ASN A 193 -9.59 -24.42 -10.86
C ASN A 193 -10.46 -25.57 -10.32
N HIS A 194 -11.57 -25.28 -9.62
CA HIS A 194 -12.45 -26.28 -9.00
C HIS A 194 -11.70 -27.26 -8.08
N ASN A 195 -10.70 -26.77 -7.34
CA ASN A 195 -9.91 -27.56 -6.40
C ASN A 195 -10.40 -27.34 -4.96
N ASP A 196 -11.48 -28.03 -4.58
CA ASP A 196 -12.16 -27.84 -3.29
C ASP A 196 -11.24 -28.05 -2.09
N LYS A 197 -10.33 -29.01 -2.15
CA LYS A 197 -9.38 -29.28 -1.06
C LYS A 197 -8.40 -28.12 -0.88
N ALA A 198 -7.86 -27.59 -1.98
CA ALA A 198 -6.96 -26.44 -1.90
C ALA A 198 -7.71 -25.18 -1.45
N LEU A 199 -8.94 -24.99 -1.92
CA LEU A 199 -9.80 -23.87 -1.50
C LEU A 199 -10.08 -23.92 -0.01
N GLN A 200 -10.54 -25.06 0.52
CA GLN A 200 -10.82 -25.22 1.95
C GLN A 200 -9.58 -24.93 2.80
N ASN A 201 -8.42 -25.48 2.43
CA ASN A 201 -7.17 -25.24 3.14
C ASN A 201 -6.79 -23.75 3.14
N ALA A 202 -6.87 -23.07 1.99
CA ALA A 202 -6.53 -21.66 1.89
C ALA A 202 -7.47 -20.78 2.72
N VAL A 203 -8.79 -21.04 2.66
CA VAL A 203 -9.76 -20.27 3.46
C VAL A 203 -9.56 -20.49 4.96
N SER A 204 -9.27 -21.72 5.40
CA SER A 204 -8.98 -21.98 6.82
C SER A 204 -7.75 -21.22 7.31
N LEU A 205 -6.69 -21.11 6.52
CA LEU A 205 -5.51 -20.30 6.87
C LEU A 205 -5.85 -18.81 7.00
N ILE A 206 -6.71 -18.29 6.12
CA ILE A 206 -7.19 -16.89 6.18
C ILE A 206 -8.00 -16.66 7.47
N GLU A 207 -8.89 -17.59 7.80
CA GLU A 207 -9.73 -17.57 9.01
C GLU A 207 -8.89 -17.65 10.30
N GLU A 208 -7.81 -18.43 10.32
CA GLU A 208 -6.91 -18.55 11.46
C GLU A 208 -6.12 -17.27 11.73
N MET A 209 -5.66 -16.57 10.68
CA MET A 209 -4.92 -15.33 10.86
C MET A 209 -5.82 -14.13 11.15
N ASN A 210 -6.96 -14.03 10.45
CA ASN A 210 -8.01 -13.01 10.58
C ASN A 210 -7.53 -11.58 10.89
N VAL A 211 -6.47 -11.13 10.22
CA VAL A 211 -5.91 -9.78 10.43
C VAL A 211 -6.84 -8.72 9.82
N TYR A 212 -7.41 -9.00 8.65
CA TYR A 212 -8.36 -8.14 7.95
C TYR A 212 -9.69 -8.87 7.71
N PRO A 213 -10.75 -8.57 8.49
CA PRO A 213 -12.03 -9.27 8.40
C PRO A 213 -12.65 -9.29 7.00
N LEU A 214 -12.49 -8.23 6.20
CA LEU A 214 -13.04 -8.20 4.84
C LEU A 214 -12.41 -9.27 3.92
N ILE A 215 -11.11 -9.55 4.07
CA ILE A 215 -10.46 -10.60 3.29
C ILE A 215 -11.02 -11.97 3.70
N THR A 216 -11.28 -12.17 4.99
CA THR A 216 -11.97 -13.34 5.51
C THR A 216 -13.38 -13.47 4.91
N ASP A 217 -14.16 -12.39 4.88
CA ASP A 217 -15.49 -12.36 4.27
C ASP A 217 -15.44 -12.73 2.79
N PHE A 218 -14.52 -12.13 2.03
CA PHE A 218 -14.31 -12.47 0.62
C PHE A 218 -13.96 -13.95 0.43
N ALA A 219 -13.08 -14.49 1.27
CA ALA A 219 -12.67 -15.88 1.20
C ALA A 219 -13.85 -16.83 1.49
N GLN A 220 -14.73 -16.45 2.43
CA GLN A 220 -15.94 -17.21 2.74
C GLN A 220 -16.94 -17.19 1.59
N THR A 221 -17.07 -16.08 0.87
CA THR A 221 -17.96 -16.03 -0.31
C THR A 221 -17.53 -16.96 -1.43
N LEU A 222 -16.26 -17.37 -1.50
CA LEU A 222 -15.79 -18.36 -2.49
C LEU A 222 -16.27 -19.79 -2.19
N LYS A 223 -16.70 -20.07 -0.96
CA LYS A 223 -17.26 -21.38 -0.56
C LYS A 223 -18.75 -21.51 -0.91
N ALA A 224 -19.44 -20.39 -1.18
CA ALA A 224 -20.88 -20.32 -1.40
C ALA A 224 -21.25 -20.58 -2.87
#